data_AF-A0AA88HG14-F1
#
_entry.id   AF-A0AA88HG14-F1
#
_cell.length_a   1.000
_cell.length_b   1.000
_cell.length_c   1.000
_cell.angle_alpha   90.00
_cell.angle_beta   90.00
_cell.angle_gamma   90.00
#
_symmetry.space_group_name_H-M   'P 1'
#
loop_
_entity.id
_entity.type
_entity.pdbx_description
1 polymer ?
#
loop_
_entity_poly.entity_id
_entity_poly.type
_entity_poly.pdbx_seq_one_letter_code
_entity_poly.pdbx_strand_id
1 'polypeptide(L)'
;MLQIQPYNLSVEHVPGTSIPVADALSRLPVPETDAEFEQETEVLVHTLFKNVPMSDSRLLCIKSSTESDSELSSLTSTIITGWPETWSSCSEKIRKYWNTCHGLSIANGIVLKGDKIIIPATMRREILQQLHHSHMGMEKTKQRARSIVFWPGINRNIEEMISQCITCGHLQMQPRKHPLINTELPEYPWERLSLSEKVGAKLEFTSCPIFIAAEFIMLK
;
A
#
# COMPACT_ATOMS: atom_id res chain seq x y z
N MET A 1 9.23 11.99 -1.74
CA MET A 1 9.64 13.39 -1.83
C MET A 1 10.83 13.54 -0.89
N LEU A 2 12.06 13.63 -1.42
CA LEU A 2 13.25 13.78 -0.58
C LEU A 2 13.23 15.17 0.07
N GLN A 3 13.22 15.23 1.40
CA GLN A 3 13.45 16.47 2.15
C GLN A 3 14.96 16.61 2.36
N ILE A 4 15.50 17.76 1.96
CA ILE A 4 16.89 18.15 2.22
C ILE A 4 16.95 18.57 3.69
N GLN A 5 17.88 18.03 4.46
CA GLN A 5 18.11 18.46 5.84
C GLN A 5 18.61 19.92 5.85
N PRO A 6 18.14 20.76 6.79
CA PRO A 6 18.55 22.15 6.89
C PRO A 6 19.96 22.24 7.50
N TYR A 7 20.97 22.08 6.66
CA TYR A 7 22.35 22.38 7.03
C TYR A 7 22.63 23.87 6.83
N ASN A 8 23.19 24.51 7.85
CA ASN A 8 23.67 25.89 7.72
C ASN A 8 25.12 25.83 7.21
N LEU A 9 25.29 25.90 5.90
CA LEU A 9 26.59 25.75 5.25
C LEU A 9 27.27 27.10 5.11
N SER A 10 28.42 27.26 5.75
CA SER A 10 29.37 28.34 5.46
C SER A 10 30.32 27.87 4.35
N VAL A 11 30.14 28.41 3.14
CA VAL A 11 30.99 28.07 1.99
C VAL A 11 32.17 29.04 1.93
N GLU A 12 33.38 28.54 2.14
CA GLU A 12 34.62 29.29 1.96
C GLU A 12 35.42 28.75 0.78
N HIS A 13 35.93 29.64 -0.06
CA HIS A 13 36.74 29.28 -1.21
C HIS A 13 38.18 29.01 -0.79
N VAL A 14 38.63 27.76 -0.97
CA VAL A 14 40.02 27.36 -0.74
C VAL A 14 40.69 27.07 -2.09
N PRO A 15 41.83 27.71 -2.43
CA PRO A 15 42.57 27.44 -3.65
C PRO A 15 42.98 25.97 -3.76
N GLY A 16 42.86 25.36 -4.95
CA GLY A 16 43.10 23.92 -5.15
C GLY A 16 44.50 23.45 -4.73
N THR A 17 45.52 24.30 -4.82
CA THR A 17 46.91 24.01 -4.40
C THR A 17 47.07 23.82 -2.89
N SER A 18 46.12 24.34 -2.10
CA SER A 18 46.07 24.20 -0.65
C SER A 18 45.15 23.07 -0.18
N ILE A 19 44.54 22.31 -1.10
CA ILE A 19 43.70 21.15 -0.77
C ILE A 19 44.58 19.89 -0.86
N PRO A 20 45.05 19.32 0.27
CA PRO A 20 46.04 18.24 0.26
C PRO A 20 45.51 16.96 -0.40
N VAL A 21 44.20 16.65 -0.28
CA VAL A 21 43.51 15.53 -0.95
C VAL A 21 42.03 15.89 -1.10
N ALA A 22 41.53 16.09 -2.32
CA ALA A 22 40.16 16.56 -2.59
C ALA A 22 39.04 15.59 -2.15
N ASP A 23 39.35 14.29 -2.00
CA ASP A 23 38.37 13.22 -1.67
C ASP A 23 38.54 12.64 -0.25
N ALA A 24 39.43 13.22 0.59
CA ALA A 24 39.77 12.60 1.87
C ALA A 24 38.67 12.77 2.94
N LEU A 25 37.89 13.85 2.91
CA LEU A 25 36.93 14.15 3.98
C LEU A 25 35.68 13.26 3.97
N SER A 26 35.28 12.73 2.81
CA SER A 26 34.15 11.77 2.73
C SER A 26 34.50 10.40 3.32
N ARG A 27 35.79 10.07 3.41
CA ARG A 27 36.27 8.71 3.71
C ARG A 27 37.15 8.66 4.95
N LEU A 28 37.35 9.81 5.61
CA LEU A 28 38.13 9.86 6.84
C LEU A 28 37.28 9.26 7.97
N PRO A 29 37.71 8.15 8.58
CA PRO A 29 37.03 7.65 9.77
C PRO A 29 37.18 8.70 10.88
N VAL A 30 36.07 9.32 11.24
CA VAL A 30 36.00 10.21 12.40
C VAL A 30 36.07 9.31 13.64
N PRO A 31 36.87 9.65 14.67
CA PRO A 31 36.81 8.91 15.94
C PRO A 31 35.37 8.94 16.43
N GLU A 32 34.80 7.75 16.64
CA GLU A 32 33.40 7.56 17.02
C GLU A 32 33.09 8.35 18.30
N THR A 33 32.42 9.48 18.16
CA THR A 33 31.70 10.11 19.27
C THR A 33 30.27 9.59 19.23
N ASP A 34 29.98 8.62 20.09
CA ASP A 34 28.71 7.91 20.18
C ASP A 34 27.49 8.86 20.18
N ALA A 35 27.62 10.04 20.78
CA ALA A 35 26.53 11.00 20.92
C ALA A 35 25.94 11.54 19.60
N GLU A 36 26.77 11.78 18.57
CA GLU A 36 26.27 12.31 17.28
C GLU A 36 25.61 11.20 16.45
N PHE A 37 26.17 9.99 16.50
CA PHE A 37 25.63 8.80 15.83
C PHE A 37 24.30 8.34 16.45
N GLU A 38 24.18 8.39 17.77
CA GLU A 38 22.93 8.13 18.49
C GLU A 38 21.82 9.11 18.09
N GLN A 39 22.16 10.39 17.95
CA GLN A 39 21.18 11.41 17.58
C GLN A 39 20.72 11.27 16.11
N GLU A 40 21.62 10.97 15.19
CA GLU A 40 21.27 10.70 13.78
C GLU A 40 20.41 9.44 13.63
N THR A 41 20.75 8.37 14.34
CA THR A 41 20.00 7.11 14.31
C THR A 41 18.60 7.26 14.91
N GLU A 42 18.44 8.02 15.99
CA GLU A 42 17.14 8.32 16.59
C GLU A 42 16.24 9.13 15.61
N VAL A 43 16.80 10.15 14.95
CA VAL A 43 16.08 10.94 13.94
C VAL A 43 15.62 10.08 12.77
N LEU A 44 16.46 9.16 12.29
CA LEU A 44 16.12 8.24 11.21
C LEU A 44 14.98 7.30 11.62
N VAL A 45 15.06 6.68 12.80
CA VAL A 45 14.03 5.78 13.33
C VAL A 45 12.69 6.49 13.45
N HIS A 46 12.68 7.69 14.03
CA HIS A 46 11.46 8.49 14.17
C HIS A 46 10.85 8.89 12.82
N THR A 47 11.69 9.18 11.80
CA THR A 47 11.23 9.47 10.45
C THR A 47 10.60 8.24 9.78
N LEU A 48 11.16 7.05 9.97
CA LEU A 48 10.57 5.81 9.48
C LEU A 48 9.18 5.59 10.07
N PHE A 49 9.02 5.70 11.39
CA PHE A 49 7.74 5.49 12.06
C PHE A 49 6.68 6.55 11.71
N LYS A 50 7.07 7.83 11.57
CA LYS A 50 6.15 8.90 11.15
C LYS A 50 5.58 8.71 9.73
N ASN A 51 6.35 8.08 8.86
CA ASN A 51 5.94 7.82 7.48
C ASN A 51 5.09 6.54 7.34
N VAL A 52 4.98 5.72 8.39
CA VAL A 52 4.08 4.56 8.39
C VAL A 52 2.64 5.04 8.59
N PRO A 53 1.69 4.62 7.74
CA PRO A 53 0.27 4.95 7.91
C PRO A 53 -0.39 4.10 9.02
N MET A 54 0.16 4.11 10.23
CA MET A 54 -0.41 3.47 11.43
C MET A 54 -0.43 4.46 12.58
N SER A 55 -1.46 4.38 13.42
CA SER A 55 -1.51 5.18 14.66
C SER A 55 -0.53 4.66 15.70
N ASP A 56 -0.05 5.53 16.58
CA ASP A 56 0.88 5.16 17.66
C ASP A 56 0.34 4.04 18.55
N SER A 57 -0.97 4.06 18.83
CA SER A 57 -1.66 2.99 19.56
C SER A 57 -1.52 1.62 18.89
N ARG A 58 -1.52 1.56 17.56
CA ARG A 58 -1.34 0.31 16.80
C ARG A 58 0.10 -0.16 16.86
N LEU A 59 1.06 0.75 16.78
CA LEU A 59 2.48 0.43 16.92
C LEU A 59 2.78 -0.17 18.31
N LEU A 60 2.16 0.38 19.36
CA LEU A 60 2.25 -0.18 20.71
C LEU A 60 1.67 -1.59 20.78
N CYS A 61 0.49 -1.84 20.19
CA CYS A 61 -0.08 -3.19 20.12
C CYS A 61 0.82 -4.17 19.35
N ILE A 62 1.45 -3.73 18.26
CA ILE A 62 2.41 -4.54 17.49
C ILE A 62 3.62 -4.88 18.36
N LYS A 63 4.17 -3.92 19.10
CA LYS A 63 5.28 -4.14 20.02
C LYS A 63 4.94 -5.20 21.06
N SER A 64 3.84 -5.04 21.80
CA SER A 64 3.41 -6.03 22.82
C SER A 64 3.13 -7.40 22.21
N SER A 65 2.57 -7.45 21.01
CA SER A 65 2.33 -8.71 20.29
C SER A 65 3.63 -9.35 19.79
N THR A 66 4.64 -8.55 19.45
CA THR A 66 5.98 -9.02 19.04
C THR A 66 6.71 -9.68 20.20
N GLU A 67 6.62 -9.08 21.40
CA GLU A 67 7.20 -9.65 22.63
C GLU A 67 6.53 -10.98 23.02
N SER A 68 5.21 -11.08 22.80
CA SER A 68 4.43 -12.29 23.08
C SER A 68 4.62 -13.41 22.03
N ASP A 69 5.01 -13.06 20.80
CA ASP A 69 5.18 -14.01 19.70
C ASP A 69 6.54 -14.72 19.81
N SER A 70 6.53 -16.03 20.11
CA SER A 70 7.76 -16.79 20.30
C SER A 70 8.67 -16.81 19.05
N GLU A 71 8.11 -16.69 17.84
CA GLU A 71 8.91 -16.65 16.61
C GLU A 71 9.62 -15.32 16.45
N LEU A 72 8.92 -14.21 16.68
CA LEU A 72 9.49 -12.87 16.55
C LEU A 72 10.42 -12.51 17.71
N SER A 73 10.13 -13.00 18.92
CA SER A 73 11.06 -12.89 20.05
C SER A 73 12.37 -13.61 19.76
N SER A 74 12.32 -14.84 19.23
CA SER A 74 13.52 -15.58 18.78
C SER A 74 14.25 -14.87 17.62
N LEU A 75 13.50 -14.24 16.72
CA LEU A 75 14.07 -13.48 15.62
C LEU A 75 14.80 -12.24 16.14
N THR A 76 14.21 -11.55 17.13
CA THR A 76 14.77 -10.35 17.76
C THR A 76 16.09 -10.68 18.44
N SER A 77 16.15 -11.76 19.22
CA SER A 77 17.41 -12.20 19.84
C SER A 77 18.47 -12.54 18.79
N THR A 78 18.10 -13.24 17.72
CA THR A 78 19.04 -13.60 16.64
C THR A 78 19.56 -12.37 15.87
N ILE A 79 18.73 -11.34 15.67
CA ILE A 79 19.17 -10.09 15.04
C ILE A 79 20.21 -9.38 15.93
N ILE A 80 20.04 -9.41 17.26
CA ILE A 80 20.96 -8.78 18.21
C ILE A 80 22.26 -9.59 18.36
N THR A 81 22.17 -10.92 18.51
CA THR A 81 23.33 -11.79 18.73
C THR A 81 24.10 -12.12 17.45
N GLY A 82 23.46 -11.93 16.29
CA GLY A 82 23.97 -12.35 15.00
C GLY A 82 23.31 -13.65 14.50
N TRP A 83 23.26 -13.76 13.18
CA TRP A 83 22.76 -14.96 12.49
C TRP A 83 23.83 -16.06 12.50
N PRO A 84 23.45 -17.34 12.63
CA PRO A 84 24.42 -18.43 12.53
C PRO A 84 25.01 -18.48 11.12
N GLU A 85 26.19 -19.09 10.95
CA GLU A 85 26.89 -19.13 9.65
C GLU A 85 26.18 -20.01 8.62
N THR A 86 25.50 -21.06 9.07
CA THR A 86 24.86 -22.06 8.20
C THR A 86 23.36 -22.13 8.43
N TRP A 87 22.60 -22.17 7.33
CA TRP A 87 21.15 -22.31 7.32
C TRP A 87 20.62 -23.50 8.16
N SER A 88 21.37 -24.60 8.18
CA SER A 88 21.08 -25.83 8.94
C SER A 88 21.12 -25.63 10.46
N SER A 89 21.95 -24.69 10.93
CA SER A 89 22.09 -24.35 12.35
C SER A 89 21.05 -23.35 12.83
N CYS A 90 20.25 -22.80 11.91
CA CYS A 90 19.23 -21.83 12.22
C CYS A 90 17.99 -22.52 12.83
N SER A 91 17.41 -21.92 13.87
CA SER A 91 16.20 -22.47 14.49
C SER A 91 15.05 -22.54 13.48
N GLU A 92 14.25 -23.60 13.55
CA GLU A 92 13.16 -23.84 12.58
C GLU A 92 12.18 -22.66 12.50
N LYS A 93 11.94 -21.98 13.63
CA LYS A 93 11.05 -20.83 13.75
C LYS A 93 11.48 -19.64 12.89
N ILE A 94 12.79 -19.35 12.86
CA ILE A 94 13.34 -18.17 12.17
C ILE A 94 13.85 -18.49 10.77
N ARG A 95 13.97 -19.78 10.42
CA ARG A 95 14.51 -20.26 9.14
C ARG A 95 13.85 -19.62 7.91
N LYS A 96 12.55 -19.31 8.01
CA LYS A 96 11.77 -18.59 6.98
C LYS A 96 12.23 -17.16 6.70
N TYR A 97 12.98 -16.56 7.62
CA TYR A 97 13.55 -15.22 7.49
C TYR A 97 15.00 -15.22 7.02
N TRP A 98 15.64 -16.39 6.88
CA TRP A 98 17.05 -16.54 6.48
C TRP A 98 17.38 -15.78 5.19
N ASN A 99 16.60 -15.97 4.12
CA ASN A 99 16.83 -15.28 2.85
C ASN A 99 16.65 -13.75 2.91
N THR A 100 16.09 -13.26 4.01
CA THR A 100 15.81 -11.84 4.23
C THR A 100 16.61 -11.27 5.40
N CYS A 101 17.53 -12.03 6.00
CA CYS A 101 18.22 -11.70 7.25
C CYS A 101 18.99 -10.37 7.16
N HIS A 102 19.71 -10.15 6.05
CA HIS A 102 20.52 -8.95 5.85
C HIS A 102 19.73 -7.64 5.83
N GLY A 103 18.41 -7.70 5.59
CA GLY A 103 17.55 -6.53 5.56
C GLY A 103 16.74 -6.33 6.84
N LEU A 104 17.01 -7.11 7.90
CA LEU A 104 16.26 -7.04 9.15
C LEU A 104 16.93 -6.10 10.15
N SER A 105 16.11 -5.28 10.79
CA SER A 105 16.53 -4.35 11.82
C SER A 105 15.48 -4.30 12.94
N ILE A 106 15.87 -3.82 14.11
CA ILE A 106 14.96 -3.63 15.24
C ILE A 106 14.91 -2.14 15.54
N ALA A 107 13.71 -1.60 15.66
CA ALA A 107 13.51 -0.21 16.05
C ALA A 107 12.32 -0.14 17.03
N ASN A 108 12.50 0.53 18.18
CA ASN A 108 11.48 0.67 19.21
C ASN A 108 10.84 -0.66 19.69
N GLY A 109 11.58 -1.77 19.62
CA GLY A 109 11.10 -3.12 19.96
C GLY A 109 10.22 -3.76 18.88
N ILE A 110 10.18 -3.19 17.67
CA ILE A 110 9.48 -3.72 16.51
C ILE A 110 10.53 -4.18 15.49
N VAL A 111 10.30 -5.34 14.88
CA VAL A 111 11.17 -5.86 13.82
C VAL A 111 10.77 -5.27 12.47
N LEU A 112 11.73 -4.72 11.76
CA LEU A 112 11.58 -4.09 10.45
C LEU A 112 12.34 -4.86 9.38
N LYS A 113 11.87 -4.78 8.13
CA LYS A 113 12.59 -5.22 6.92
C LYS A 113 12.75 -4.05 5.95
N GLY A 114 13.89 -3.36 6.04
CA GLY A 114 14.01 -1.99 5.52
C GLY A 114 12.91 -1.13 6.14
N ASP A 115 12.07 -0.51 5.30
CA ASP A 115 11.00 0.39 5.79
C ASP A 115 9.66 -0.33 6.12
N LYS A 116 9.63 -1.66 6.08
CA LYS A 116 8.39 -2.45 6.28
C LYS A 116 8.32 -3.07 7.66
N ILE A 117 7.17 -2.97 8.31
CA ILE A 117 6.95 -3.58 9.63
C ILE A 117 6.69 -5.07 9.49
N ILE A 118 7.35 -5.89 10.32
CA ILE A 118 7.05 -7.31 10.43
C ILE A 118 5.88 -7.52 11.39
N ILE A 119 4.82 -8.16 10.91
CA ILE A 119 3.57 -8.33 11.67
C ILE A 119 3.56 -9.69 12.41
N PRO A 120 3.31 -9.68 13.74
CA PRO A 120 3.11 -10.88 14.57
C PRO A 120 1.97 -11.76 14.06
N ALA A 121 2.08 -13.08 14.27
CA ALA A 121 1.11 -14.03 13.72
C ALA A 121 -0.34 -13.74 14.14
N THR A 122 -0.54 -13.27 15.37
CA THR A 122 -1.84 -12.91 15.96
C THR A 122 -2.55 -11.78 15.22
N MET A 123 -1.81 -10.79 14.70
CA MET A 123 -2.35 -9.59 14.07
C MET A 123 -2.50 -9.70 12.54
N ARG A 124 -1.91 -10.74 11.91
CA ARG A 124 -1.88 -10.89 10.44
C ARG A 124 -3.28 -10.88 9.83
N ARG A 125 -4.24 -11.58 10.45
CA ARG A 125 -5.63 -11.65 9.94
C ARG A 125 -6.29 -10.27 9.90
N GLU A 126 -6.11 -9.49 10.96
CA GLU A 126 -6.69 -8.15 11.05
C GLU A 126 -6.06 -7.20 10.02
N ILE A 127 -4.73 -7.21 9.90
CA ILE A 127 -4.01 -6.40 8.92
C ILE A 127 -4.41 -6.77 7.49
N LEU A 128 -4.58 -8.05 7.18
CA LEU A 128 -5.07 -8.49 5.87
C LEU A 128 -6.45 -7.90 5.56
N GLN A 129 -7.38 -7.93 6.53
CA GLN A 129 -8.71 -7.33 6.37
C GLN A 129 -8.63 -5.81 6.12
N GLN A 130 -7.74 -5.10 6.82
CA GLN A 130 -7.52 -3.67 6.61
C GLN A 130 -6.93 -3.35 5.23
N LEU A 131 -5.99 -4.17 4.77
CA LEU A 131 -5.41 -4.03 3.42
C LEU A 131 -6.49 -4.22 2.34
N HIS A 132 -7.46 -5.10 2.60
CA HIS A 132 -8.54 -5.47 1.67
C HIS A 132 -9.81 -4.61 1.76
N HIS A 133 -9.94 -3.72 2.76
CA HIS A 133 -11.18 -3.04 3.14
C HIS A 133 -12.01 -2.45 1.97
N SER A 134 -11.36 -1.91 0.94
CA SER A 134 -12.00 -1.26 -0.22
C SER A 134 -12.20 -2.20 -1.43
N HIS A 135 -12.02 -3.51 -1.27
CA HIS A 135 -12.20 -4.54 -2.32
C HIS A 135 -11.49 -4.21 -3.64
N MET A 136 -10.32 -3.57 -3.59
CA MET A 136 -9.59 -3.02 -4.75
C MET A 136 -9.00 -4.07 -5.70
N GLY A 137 -9.25 -5.36 -5.43
CA GLY A 137 -8.67 -6.47 -6.15
C GLY A 137 -7.28 -6.88 -5.64
N MET A 138 -6.79 -8.00 -6.19
CA MET A 138 -5.60 -8.69 -5.71
C MET A 138 -4.32 -7.87 -5.84
N GLU A 139 -4.02 -7.37 -7.03
CA GLU A 139 -2.75 -6.67 -7.27
C GLU A 139 -2.62 -5.38 -6.48
N LYS A 140 -3.70 -4.59 -6.36
CA LYS A 140 -3.71 -3.38 -5.53
C LYS A 140 -3.50 -3.70 -4.05
N THR A 141 -4.12 -4.78 -3.56
CA THR A 141 -3.94 -5.24 -2.17
C THR A 141 -2.49 -5.68 -1.92
N LYS A 142 -1.89 -6.45 -2.85
CA LYS A 142 -0.48 -6.84 -2.79
C LYS A 142 0.46 -5.63 -2.82
N GLN A 143 0.18 -4.65 -3.69
CA GLN A 143 0.98 -3.42 -3.79
C GLN A 143 0.95 -2.62 -2.47
N ARG A 144 -0.23 -2.46 -1.86
CA ARG A 144 -0.39 -1.78 -0.57
C ARG A 144 0.33 -2.52 0.57
N ALA A 145 0.27 -3.85 0.57
CA ALA A 145 0.99 -4.66 1.54
C ALA A 145 2.51 -4.43 1.42
N ARG A 146 3.05 -4.50 0.19
CA ARG A 146 4.47 -4.30 -0.11
C ARG A 146 5.02 -2.94 0.30
N SER A 147 4.19 -1.91 0.44
CA SER A 147 4.65 -0.59 0.90
C SER A 147 4.77 -0.46 2.41
N ILE A 148 4.05 -1.28 3.21
CA ILE A 148 3.86 -1.00 4.65
C ILE A 148 4.30 -2.18 5.53
N VAL A 149 3.97 -3.41 5.13
CA VAL A 149 4.08 -4.58 6.01
C VAL A 149 4.76 -5.75 5.31
N PHE A 150 5.35 -6.65 6.11
CA PHE A 150 6.00 -7.84 5.61
C PHE A 150 5.84 -9.03 6.55
N TRP A 151 5.63 -10.22 5.99
CA TRP A 151 5.94 -11.50 6.62
C TRP A 151 6.12 -12.57 5.54
N PRO A 152 6.85 -13.67 5.82
CA PRO A 152 7.01 -14.75 4.87
C PRO A 152 5.65 -15.34 4.47
N GLY A 153 5.37 -15.37 3.17
CA GLY A 153 4.11 -15.88 2.64
C GLY A 153 2.94 -14.89 2.61
N ILE A 154 3.15 -13.60 2.87
CA ILE A 154 2.09 -12.57 2.82
C ILE A 154 1.26 -12.59 1.52
N ASN A 155 1.90 -12.75 0.35
CA ASN A 155 1.19 -12.79 -0.94
C ASN A 155 0.19 -13.95 -1.00
N ARG A 156 0.58 -15.13 -0.51
CA ARG A 156 -0.29 -16.31 -0.45
C ARG A 156 -1.48 -16.07 0.47
N ASN A 157 -1.25 -15.45 1.62
CA ASN A 157 -2.36 -15.14 2.55
C ASN A 157 -3.31 -14.08 1.97
N ILE A 158 -2.79 -13.11 1.19
CA ILE A 158 -3.63 -12.14 0.48
C ILE A 158 -4.49 -12.85 -0.57
N GLU A 159 -3.90 -13.74 -1.36
CA GLU A 159 -4.61 -14.53 -2.38
C GLU A 159 -5.73 -15.38 -1.76
N GLU A 160 -5.42 -16.08 -0.67
CA GLU A 160 -6.37 -16.91 0.07
C GLU A 160 -7.52 -16.10 0.67
N MET A 161 -7.25 -14.93 1.26
CA MET A 161 -8.30 -14.06 1.79
C MET A 161 -9.20 -13.50 0.69
N ILE A 162 -8.62 -13.06 -0.43
CA ILE A 162 -9.37 -12.43 -1.52
C ILE A 162 -10.22 -13.47 -2.26
N SER A 163 -9.72 -14.69 -2.45
CA SER A 163 -10.49 -15.77 -3.08
C SER A 163 -11.72 -16.17 -2.26
N GLN A 164 -11.67 -16.00 -0.94
CA GLN A 164 -12.79 -16.24 -0.02
C GLN A 164 -13.74 -15.03 0.12
N CYS A 165 -13.44 -13.90 -0.55
CA CYS A 165 -14.25 -12.69 -0.44
C CYS A 165 -15.47 -12.71 -1.37
N ILE A 166 -16.67 -12.68 -0.78
CA ILE A 166 -17.96 -12.67 -1.50
C ILE A 166 -18.06 -11.45 -2.44
N THR A 167 -17.74 -10.25 -1.94
CA THR A 167 -17.82 -9.00 -2.73
C THR A 167 -16.92 -9.04 -3.96
N CYS A 168 -15.67 -9.51 -3.79
CA CYS A 168 -14.74 -9.65 -4.91
C CYS A 168 -15.17 -10.74 -5.90
N GLY A 169 -15.71 -11.85 -5.40
CA GLY A 169 -16.31 -12.89 -6.23
C GLY A 169 -17.43 -12.34 -7.12
N HIS A 170 -18.38 -11.59 -6.54
CA HIS A 170 -19.48 -10.98 -7.29
C HIS A 170 -19.00 -10.00 -8.37
N LEU A 171 -18.00 -9.17 -8.09
CA LEU A 171 -17.45 -8.21 -9.06
C LEU A 171 -16.71 -8.92 -10.21
N GLN A 172 -16.03 -10.03 -9.94
CA GLN A 172 -15.29 -10.78 -10.94
C GLN A 172 -16.22 -11.57 -11.89
N MET A 173 -17.40 -11.97 -11.42
CA MET A 173 -18.40 -12.69 -12.21
C MET A 173 -19.23 -11.78 -13.14
N GLN A 174 -19.07 -10.44 -13.06
CA GLN A 174 -19.81 -9.57 -13.97
C GLN A 174 -19.31 -9.73 -15.40
N PRO A 175 -20.20 -10.02 -16.37
CA PRO A 175 -19.80 -10.13 -17.76
C PRO A 175 -19.16 -8.82 -18.21
N ARG A 176 -18.10 -8.92 -19.01
CA ARG A 176 -17.56 -7.73 -19.69
C ARG A 176 -18.72 -7.06 -20.41
N LYS A 177 -18.90 -5.76 -20.17
CA LYS A 177 -19.92 -4.99 -20.89
C LYS A 177 -19.68 -5.21 -22.38
N HIS A 178 -20.71 -5.65 -23.10
CA HIS A 178 -20.63 -5.77 -24.54
C HIS A 178 -20.25 -4.40 -25.12
N PRO A 179 -19.40 -4.35 -26.15
CA PRO A 179 -19.15 -3.13 -26.87
C PRO A 179 -20.49 -2.49 -27.24
N LEU A 180 -20.59 -1.16 -27.10
CA LEU A 180 -21.78 -0.45 -27.56
C LEU A 180 -21.95 -0.75 -29.05
N ILE A 181 -23.06 -1.39 -29.40
CA ILE A 181 -23.43 -1.61 -30.79
C ILE A 181 -24.02 -0.28 -31.26
N ASN A 182 -23.27 0.43 -32.10
CA ASN A 182 -23.80 1.62 -32.75
C ASN A 182 -24.92 1.18 -33.69
N THR A 183 -26.10 1.79 -33.51
CA THR A 183 -27.19 1.61 -34.47
C THR A 183 -26.97 2.57 -35.63
N GLU A 184 -27.21 2.13 -36.85
CA GLU A 184 -27.16 2.99 -38.03
C GLU A 184 -28.17 4.14 -37.91
N LEU A 185 -27.77 5.32 -38.38
CA LEU A 185 -28.64 6.49 -38.40
C LEU A 185 -29.72 6.29 -39.47
N PRO A 186 -30.97 6.72 -39.23
CA PRO A 186 -32.01 6.72 -40.25
C PRO A 186 -31.61 7.65 -41.40
N GLU A 187 -31.82 7.20 -42.64
CA GLU A 187 -31.60 7.97 -43.86
C GLU A 187 -32.74 8.97 -44.12
N TYR A 188 -33.94 8.67 -43.60
CA TYR A 188 -35.13 9.49 -43.85
C TYR A 188 -35.86 9.90 -42.56
N PRO A 189 -36.54 11.06 -42.55
CA PRO A 189 -37.44 11.42 -41.47
C PRO A 189 -38.48 10.32 -41.21
N TRP A 190 -38.75 10.03 -39.93
CA TRP A 190 -39.75 9.05 -39.48
C TRP A 190 -39.43 7.56 -39.74
N GLU A 191 -38.25 7.23 -40.27
CA GLU A 191 -37.85 5.84 -40.54
C GLU A 191 -37.70 4.99 -39.27
N ARG A 192 -37.25 5.61 -38.17
CA ARG A 192 -37.10 4.94 -36.87
C ARG A 192 -37.79 5.75 -35.78
N LEU A 193 -38.78 5.15 -35.13
CA LEU A 193 -39.50 5.72 -34.00
C LEU A 193 -39.20 4.88 -32.76
N SER A 194 -38.55 5.48 -31.75
CA SER A 194 -38.37 4.87 -30.44
C SER A 194 -39.28 5.56 -29.43
N LEU A 195 -40.16 4.78 -28.82
CA LEU A 195 -40.99 5.25 -27.71
C LEU A 195 -40.30 4.90 -26.40
N SER A 196 -40.05 5.90 -25.55
CA SER A 196 -39.64 5.69 -24.16
C SER A 196 -40.74 6.21 -23.24
N GLU A 197 -41.32 5.34 -22.44
CA GLU A 197 -42.28 5.74 -21.41
C GLU A 197 -41.53 6.39 -20.24
N LYS A 198 -41.92 7.62 -19.88
CA LYS A 198 -41.45 8.26 -18.65
C LYS A 198 -42.33 7.81 -17.49
N VAL A 199 -41.95 6.72 -16.83
CA VAL A 199 -42.62 6.30 -15.59
C VAL A 199 -42.28 7.32 -14.49
N GLY A 200 -43.23 8.16 -14.12
CA GLY A 200 -43.07 9.16 -13.05
C GLY A 200 -43.92 10.43 -13.18
N ALA A 201 -44.55 10.68 -14.34
CA ALA A 201 -45.60 11.69 -14.42
C ALA A 201 -46.91 11.06 -13.94
N LYS A 202 -47.39 11.46 -12.76
CA LYS A 202 -48.75 11.18 -12.31
C LYS A 202 -49.68 11.86 -13.32
N LEU A 203 -50.17 11.10 -14.29
CA LEU A 203 -51.17 11.57 -15.25
C LEU A 203 -52.47 11.69 -14.48
N GLU A 204 -52.79 12.90 -14.01
CA GLU A 204 -54.16 13.23 -13.69
C GLU A 204 -54.95 13.18 -15.01
N PHE A 205 -55.65 12.08 -15.22
CA PHE A 205 -56.65 11.95 -16.26
C PHE A 205 -57.81 12.88 -15.91
N THR A 206 -57.69 14.17 -16.23
CA THR A 206 -58.87 15.01 -16.39
C THR A 206 -59.56 14.57 -17.67
N SER A 207 -60.63 13.80 -17.48
CA SER A 207 -61.68 13.48 -18.46
C SER A 207 -61.87 14.58 -19.50
N CYS A 208 -61.32 14.38 -20.70
CA CYS A 208 -61.65 15.13 -21.90
C CYS A 208 -61.58 14.17 -23.09
N PRO A 209 -62.73 13.74 -23.63
CA PRO A 209 -62.77 12.87 -24.81
C PRO A 209 -62.84 13.77 -26.05
N ILE A 210 -61.71 14.15 -26.65
CA ILE A 210 -61.71 14.75 -28.00
C ILE A 210 -60.35 14.54 -28.68
N PHE A 211 -60.41 13.72 -29.74
CA PHE A 211 -59.62 13.75 -30.97
C PHE A 211 -58.10 13.49 -30.90
N ILE A 212 -57.75 12.27 -31.30
CA ILE A 212 -56.49 11.98 -32.00
C ILE A 212 -56.56 12.71 -33.34
N ALA A 213 -55.87 13.84 -33.47
CA ALA A 213 -55.54 14.45 -34.74
C ALA A 213 -54.02 14.38 -34.91
N ALA A 214 -53.58 13.48 -35.78
CA ALA A 214 -52.23 13.49 -36.31
C ALA A 214 -52.11 14.70 -37.25
N GLU A 215 -51.52 15.80 -36.77
CA GLU A 215 -51.24 16.96 -37.62
C GLU A 215 -49.77 16.97 -38.02
N PHE A 216 -49.58 16.59 -39.28
CA PHE A 216 -48.35 16.50 -40.03
C PHE A 216 -47.95 17.93 -40.44
N ILE A 217 -47.05 18.57 -39.68
CA ILE A 217 -46.50 19.88 -40.06
C ILE A 217 -45.49 19.67 -41.20
N MET A 218 -45.98 19.77 -42.43
CA MET A 218 -45.15 19.96 -43.62
C MET A 218 -44.79 21.44 -43.74
N LEU A 219 -43.53 21.76 -43.44
CA LEU A 219 -42.91 23.02 -43.84
C LEU A 219 -42.72 23.04 -45.36
N LYS A 220 -43.40 23.98 -46.03
CA LYS A 220 -42.92 24.67 -47.23
C LYS A 220 -43.11 26.15 -47.03
#